data_AF-A0A924C9D1-F1
#
_entry.id   AF-A0A924C9D1-F1
#
_cell.length_a   1.000
_cell.length_b   1.000
_cell.length_c   1.000
_cell.angle_alpha   90.00
_cell.angle_beta   90.00
_cell.angle_gamma   90.00
#
_symmetry.space_group_name_H-M   'P 1'
#
loop_
_entity.id
_entity.type
_entity.pdbx_description
1 polymer ?
#
loop_
_entity_poly.entity_id
_entity_poly.type
_entity_poly.pdbx_seq_one_letter_code
_entity_poly.pdbx_strand_id
1 'polypeptide(L)'
;MPLHGIDFTSAPTKRKGITIASGTLDGDVLSLTGMELLHDFDAFERWLRRPGPWLGAFDLPFSFPREVIEHLGWPTEWPALIRAVAASSRAELRTAFKAFCDA
;
A
#
# COMPACT_ATOMS: atom_id res chain seq x y z
N MET A 1 -14.75 -15.76 -10.73
CA MET A 1 -13.82 -14.65 -10.99
C MET A 1 -12.70 -14.73 -9.97
N PRO A 2 -11.41 -14.72 -10.36
CA PRO A 2 -10.30 -14.72 -9.41
C PRO A 2 -10.31 -13.49 -8.51
N LEU A 3 -9.97 -13.69 -7.24
CA LEU A 3 -9.73 -12.64 -6.26
C LEU A 3 -8.24 -12.58 -5.95
N HIS A 4 -7.72 -11.36 -5.86
CA HIS A 4 -6.32 -11.11 -5.53
C HIS A 4 -6.23 -10.20 -4.31
N GLY A 5 -5.47 -10.60 -3.29
CA GLY A 5 -5.01 -9.73 -2.21
C GLY A 5 -3.58 -9.29 -2.49
N ILE A 6 -3.33 -7.98 -2.52
CA ILE A 6 -2.04 -7.38 -2.84
C ILE A 6 -1.51 -6.65 -1.62
N ASP A 7 -0.43 -7.16 -1.03
CA ASP A 7 0.39 -6.46 -0.03
C ASP A 7 1.49 -5.67 -0.78
N PHE A 8 1.31 -4.35 -0.86
CA PHE A 8 2.17 -3.49 -1.65
C PHE A 8 3.32 -2.90 -0.83
N THR A 9 4.47 -2.76 -1.47
CA THR A 9 5.60 -2.00 -0.95
C THR A 9 6.00 -0.93 -1.95
N SER A 10 6.23 0.29 -1.48
CA SER A 10 6.73 1.41 -2.29
C SER A 10 8.24 1.31 -2.58
N ALA A 11 8.92 0.29 -2.05
CA ALA A 11 10.32 0.00 -2.31
C ALA A 11 10.51 -1.52 -2.48
N PRO A 12 10.05 -2.11 -3.59
CA PRO A 12 10.17 -3.53 -3.83
C PRO A 12 11.64 -3.93 -4.02
N THR A 13 12.01 -5.05 -3.42
CA THR A 13 13.34 -5.66 -3.52
C THR A 13 13.20 -7.18 -3.49
N LYS A 14 14.31 -7.91 -3.70
CA LYS A 14 14.35 -9.37 -3.51
C LYS A 14 13.97 -9.80 -2.08
N ARG A 15 14.27 -8.99 -1.06
CA ARG A 15 13.98 -9.30 0.36
C ARG A 15 12.57 -8.89 0.78
N LYS A 16 11.98 -7.91 0.09
CA LYS A 16 10.64 -7.36 0.38
C LYS A 16 9.99 -7.00 -0.95
N GLY A 17 9.30 -7.97 -1.57
CA GLY A 17 8.56 -7.77 -2.81
C GLY A 17 7.11 -7.34 -2.55
N ILE A 18 6.38 -7.07 -3.63
CA ILE A 18 4.93 -6.96 -3.63
C ILE A 18 4.37 -8.38 -3.63
N THR A 19 3.58 -8.74 -2.62
CA THR A 19 3.02 -10.10 -2.49
C THR A 19 1.60 -10.11 -3.00
N ILE A 20 1.28 -11.10 -3.84
CA ILE A 20 -0.05 -11.27 -4.40
C ILE A 20 -0.56 -12.66 -4.05
N ALA A 21 -1.58 -12.73 -3.20
CA ALA A 21 -2.31 -13.95 -2.91
C ALA A 21 -3.53 -14.05 -3.83
N SER A 22 -3.63 -15.13 -4.59
CA SER A 22 -4.74 -15.38 -5.52
C SER A 22 -5.65 -16.47 -4.98
N GLY A 23 -6.94 -16.34 -5.23
CA GLY A 23 -7.92 -17.32 -4.80
C GLY A 23 -9.25 -17.24 -5.54
N THR A 24 -10.14 -18.16 -5.18
CA THR A 24 -11.52 -18.22 -5.66
C THR A 24 -12.46 -18.27 -4.47
N LEU A 25 -13.56 -17.53 -4.54
CA LEU A 25 -14.62 -17.53 -3.54
C LEU A 25 -15.76 -18.43 -4.01
N ASP A 26 -16.17 -19.37 -3.17
CA ASP A 26 -17.36 -20.20 -3.34
C ASP A 26 -18.23 -20.09 -2.08
N GLY A 27 -19.41 -19.47 -2.21
CA GLY A 27 -20.19 -19.02 -1.06
C GLY A 27 -19.36 -18.13 -0.14
N ASP A 28 -19.20 -18.56 1.13
CA ASP A 28 -18.41 -17.86 2.15
C ASP A 28 -16.98 -18.42 2.29
N VAL A 29 -16.57 -19.33 1.40
CA VAL A 29 -15.27 -19.99 1.47
C VAL A 29 -14.32 -19.43 0.43
N LEU A 30 -13.28 -18.71 0.90
CA LEU A 30 -12.17 -18.28 0.07
C LEU A 30 -11.09 -19.37 0.03
N SER A 31 -10.85 -19.94 -1.15
CA SER A 31 -9.76 -20.90 -1.38
C SER A 31 -8.58 -20.22 -2.04
N LEU A 32 -7.41 -20.26 -1.40
CA LEU A 32 -6.15 -19.78 -1.99
C LEU A 32 -5.66 -20.75 -3.07
N THR A 33 -5.37 -20.22 -4.25
CA THR A 33 -4.91 -20.99 -5.42
C THR A 33 -3.45 -20.72 -5.77
N GLY A 34 -2.86 -19.64 -5.27
CA GLY A 34 -1.45 -19.35 -5.49
C GLY A 34 -0.95 -18.08 -4.82
N MET A 35 0.37 -17.94 -4.74
CA MET A 35 1.04 -16.73 -4.30
C MET A 35 2.14 -16.35 -5.28
N GLU A 36 2.24 -15.06 -5.59
CA GLU A 36 3.30 -14.49 -6.41
C GLU A 36 4.04 -13.42 -5.60
N LEU A 37 5.36 -13.41 -5.67
CA LEU A 37 6.20 -12.36 -5.09
C LEU A 37 6.89 -11.60 -6.21
N LEU A 38 6.56 -10.32 -6.36
CA LEU A 38 7.06 -9.47 -7.42
C LEU A 38 8.12 -8.52 -6.86
N HIS A 39 9.32 -8.54 -7.44
CA HIS A 39 10.49 -7.89 -6.86
C HIS A 39 10.76 -6.47 -7.37
N ASP A 40 10.00 -6.02 -8.34
CA ASP A 40 10.11 -4.72 -8.97
C ASP A 40 8.76 -4.24 -9.51
N PHE A 41 8.68 -2.95 -9.86
CA PHE A 41 7.46 -2.36 -10.37
C PHE A 41 7.11 -2.86 -11.77
N ASP A 42 8.09 -3.15 -12.63
CA ASP A 42 7.82 -3.65 -13.98
C ASP A 42 7.08 -4.99 -13.95
N ALA A 43 7.45 -5.88 -13.03
CA ALA A 43 6.76 -7.14 -12.80
C ALA A 43 5.33 -6.92 -12.30
N PHE A 44 5.14 -5.99 -11.37
CA PHE A 44 3.82 -5.62 -10.87
C PHE A 44 2.92 -5.01 -11.95
N GLU A 45 3.46 -4.13 -12.80
CA GLU A 45 2.68 -3.57 -13.90
C GLU A 45 2.33 -4.62 -14.97
N ARG A 46 3.25 -5.54 -15.29
CA ARG A 46 2.94 -6.69 -16.17
C ARG A 46 1.82 -7.54 -15.57
N TRP A 47 1.82 -7.72 -14.25
CA TRP A 47 0.75 -8.42 -13.54
C TRP A 47 -0.59 -7.67 -13.64
N LEU A 48 -0.61 -6.35 -13.41
CA LEU A 48 -1.81 -5.51 -13.54
C LEU A 48 -2.42 -5.53 -14.95
N ARG A 49 -1.60 -5.73 -15.98
CA ARG A 49 -2.04 -5.81 -17.39
C ARG A 49 -2.60 -7.18 -17.79
N ARG A 50 -2.63 -8.17 -16.89
CA ARG A 50 -3.21 -9.49 -17.20
C ARG A 50 -4.71 -9.35 -17.51
N PRO A 51 -5.22 -10.04 -18.53
CA PRO A 51 -6.61 -9.93 -18.96
C PRO A 51 -7.57 -10.37 -17.84
N GLY A 52 -8.68 -9.62 -17.71
CA GLY A 52 -9.75 -9.89 -16.77
C GLY A 52 -10.85 -10.82 -17.33
N PRO A 53 -11.93 -11.06 -16.56
CA PRO A 53 -12.24 -10.39 -15.30
C PRO A 53 -11.50 -10.99 -14.09
N TRP A 54 -10.99 -10.11 -13.22
CA TRP A 54 -10.47 -10.43 -11.90
C TRP A 54 -10.75 -9.24 -10.97
N LEU A 55 -10.78 -9.46 -9.65
CA LEU A 55 -10.91 -8.41 -8.64
C LEU A 55 -9.67 -8.39 -7.76
N GLY A 56 -9.06 -7.21 -7.61
CA GLY A 56 -7.90 -7.00 -6.74
C GLY A 56 -8.26 -6.12 -5.55
N ALA A 57 -7.91 -6.57 -4.34
CA ALA A 57 -7.91 -5.79 -3.11
C ALA A 57 -6.46 -5.38 -2.82
N PHE A 58 -6.20 -4.07 -2.78
CA PHE A 58 -4.86 -3.53 -2.65
C PHE A 58 -4.66 -2.89 -1.28
N ASP A 59 -3.70 -3.40 -0.50
CA ASP A 59 -3.20 -2.74 0.69
C ASP A 59 -2.11 -1.74 0.27
N LEU A 60 -2.49 -0.46 0.21
CA LEU A 60 -1.63 0.63 -0.24
C LEU A 60 -1.40 1.61 0.92
N PRO A 61 -0.14 2.01 1.20
CA PRO A 61 0.18 2.94 2.26
C PRO A 61 -0.15 4.39 1.83
N PHE A 62 -1.45 4.71 1.69
CA PHE A 62 -1.91 5.99 1.16
C PHE A 62 -1.99 7.11 2.19
N SER A 63 -1.89 6.83 3.49
CA SER A 63 -2.06 7.85 4.53
C SER A 63 -1.32 7.49 5.82
N PHE A 64 -1.53 8.31 6.84
CA PHE A 64 -0.99 8.16 8.19
C PHE A 64 -2.14 7.96 9.19
N PRO A 65 -1.86 7.42 10.40
CA PRO A 65 -2.85 7.39 11.47
C PRO A 65 -3.45 8.79 11.73
N ARG A 66 -4.76 8.84 12.02
CA ARG A 66 -5.49 10.11 12.28
C ARG A 66 -4.82 10.94 13.36
N GLU A 67 -4.39 10.30 14.43
CA GLU A 67 -3.71 10.92 15.56
C GLU A 67 -2.41 11.63 15.17
N VAL A 68 -1.60 11.03 14.27
CA VAL A 68 -0.38 11.66 13.75
C VAL A 68 -0.72 12.92 12.96
N ILE A 69 -1.76 12.84 12.11
CA ILE A 69 -2.20 13.97 11.28
C ILE A 69 -2.65 15.15 12.17
N GLU A 70 -3.45 14.86 13.18
CA GLU A 70 -3.98 15.86 14.12
C GLU A 70 -2.88 16.45 15.00
N HIS A 71 -1.99 15.62 15.55
CA HIS A 71 -0.87 16.07 16.39
C HIS A 71 0.09 16.99 15.64
N LEU A 72 0.39 16.69 14.37
CA LEU A 72 1.27 17.51 13.53
C LEU A 72 0.58 18.74 12.93
N GLY A 73 -0.72 18.94 13.21
CA GLY A 73 -1.50 20.06 12.67
C GLY A 73 -1.64 20.01 11.14
N TRP A 74 -1.57 18.81 10.55
CA TRP A 74 -1.70 18.63 9.10
C TRP A 74 -3.16 18.65 8.65
N PRO A 75 -3.44 18.96 7.37
CA PRO A 75 -4.78 18.89 6.83
C PRO A 75 -5.39 17.50 7.00
N THR A 76 -6.65 17.43 7.42
CA THR A 76 -7.36 16.17 7.67
C THR A 76 -7.99 15.57 6.41
N GLU A 77 -8.16 16.39 5.36
CA GLU A 77 -8.63 16.00 4.03
C GLU A 77 -7.50 15.41 3.19
N TRP A 78 -7.71 14.20 2.66
CA TRP A 78 -6.65 13.42 2.01
C TRP A 78 -5.89 14.17 0.89
N PRO A 79 -6.55 14.85 -0.06
CA PRO A 79 -5.82 15.57 -1.11
C PRO A 79 -4.93 16.69 -0.58
N ALA A 80 -5.37 17.39 0.48
CA ALA A 80 -4.58 18.46 1.09
C ALA A 80 -3.42 17.89 1.92
N LEU A 81 -3.66 16.79 2.65
CA LEU A 81 -2.64 16.05 3.38
C LEU A 81 -1.50 15.60 2.45
N ILE A 82 -1.84 14.94 1.34
CA ILE A 82 -0.81 14.42 0.42
C ILE A 82 -0.03 15.54 -0.24
N ARG A 83 -0.66 16.68 -0.56
CA ARG A 83 0.07 17.87 -1.05
C ARG A 83 1.05 18.42 0.00
N ALA A 84 0.63 18.50 1.27
CA ALA A 84 1.51 18.95 2.35
C ALA A 84 2.70 18.00 2.55
N VAL A 85 2.44 16.68 2.56
CA VAL A 85 3.48 15.65 2.71
C VAL A 85 4.44 15.63 1.52
N ALA A 86 3.93 15.75 0.29
CA ALA A 86 4.75 15.78 -0.92
C ALA A 86 5.64 17.03 -1.03
N ALA A 87 5.21 18.15 -0.43
CA ALA A 87 6.00 19.37 -0.34
C ALA A 87 7.08 19.32 0.77
N SER A 88 7.01 18.33 1.66
CA SER A 88 7.97 18.15 2.76
C SER A 88 9.18 17.34 2.32
N SER A 89 10.37 17.72 2.79
CA SER A 89 11.56 16.91 2.62
C SER A 89 11.53 15.65 3.49
N ARG A 90 12.28 14.62 3.08
CA ARG A 90 12.44 13.40 3.88
C ARG A 90 13.03 13.69 5.27
N ALA A 91 13.88 14.70 5.40
CA ALA A 91 14.47 15.08 6.69
C ALA A 91 13.42 15.67 7.63
N GLU A 92 12.60 16.60 7.15
CA GLU A 92 11.51 17.21 7.92
C GLU A 92 10.50 16.15 8.39
N LEU A 93 10.07 15.26 7.50
CA LEU A 93 9.15 14.17 7.84
C LEU A 93 9.74 13.25 8.92
N ARG A 94 11.04 12.91 8.83
CA ARG A 94 11.70 12.09 9.86
C ARG A 94 11.75 12.79 11.22
N THR A 95 12.03 14.08 11.25
CA THR A 95 12.05 14.87 12.49
C THR A 95 10.65 14.94 13.10
N ALA A 96 9.62 15.23 12.30
CA ALA A 96 8.23 15.28 12.74
C ALA A 96 7.76 13.93 13.32
N PHE A 97 8.01 12.82 12.62
CA PHE A 97 7.62 11.49 13.11
C PHE A 97 8.40 11.08 14.36
N LYS A 98 9.68 11.45 14.46
CA LYS A 98 10.45 11.20 15.68
C LYS A 98 9.88 11.98 16.87
N ALA A 99 9.57 13.27 16.68
CA ALA A 99 8.98 14.09 17.73
C ALA A 99 7.63 13.54 18.21
N PHE A 100 6.79 13.06 17.29
CA PHE A 100 5.54 12.38 17.64
C PHE A 100 5.76 11.10 18.45
N CYS A 101 6.74 10.27 18.09
CA CYS A 101 7.03 9.03 18.81
C CYS A 101 7.72 9.23 20.17
N ASP A 102 8.38 10.37 20.38
CA ASP A 102 9.05 10.71 21.65
C ASP A 102 8.10 11.42 22.64
N ALA A 103 6.89 11.81 22.21
CA ALA A 103 5.87 12.51 23.01
C ALA A 103 5.01 11.53 23.83
#